data_AF-A0A7X7G456-F1
#
_entry.id   AF-A0A7X7G456-F1
#
_cell.length_a   1.000
_cell.length_b   1.000
_cell.length_c   1.000
_cell.angle_alpha   90.00
_cell.angle_beta   90.00
_cell.angle_gamma   90.00
#
_symmetry.space_group_name_H-M   'P 1'
#
loop_
_entity.id
_entity.type
_entity.pdbx_description
1 polymer ?
#
loop_
_entity_poly.entity_id
_entity_poly.type
_entity_poly.pdbx_seq_one_letter_code
_entity_poly.pdbx_strand_id
1 'polypeptide(L)'
;MSEELRDRARAVGIGLVLAASGVAVFWLLARAQPIVTVEQGVPSITRVSTLHTNTVTSRCLACNGRGQTPAGPCTVCNGKGFLAAAGVYSRTSEARETRTTVTVQADLSLWERTLAAIGLGPDLNSKPQRALNGSVPLVEQYLALAKPDGPEYEIVQWHPVEASGRGWIQKVTCQVRQAGAPRQVTRAVFILDRRVIRSAIAGAGL
;
A
#
# COMPACT_ATOMS: atom_id res chain seq x y z
N MET A 1 -6.33 18.04 67.19
CA MET A 1 -6.53 18.40 65.77
C MET A 1 -8.01 18.70 65.61
N SER A 2 -8.38 19.93 65.22
CA SER A 2 -9.79 20.35 65.12
C SER A 2 -10.50 19.59 63.99
N GLU A 3 -11.81 19.37 64.12
CA GLU A 3 -12.64 18.72 63.09
C GLU A 3 -12.54 19.45 61.76
N GLU A 4 -12.44 20.78 61.79
CA GLU A 4 -12.27 21.63 60.61
C GLU A 4 -11.01 21.29 59.78
N LEU A 5 -9.89 20.95 60.44
CA LEU A 5 -8.68 20.51 59.75
C LEU A 5 -8.85 19.15 59.08
N ARG A 6 -9.65 18.26 59.68
CA ARG A 6 -9.93 16.92 59.14
C ARG A 6 -10.83 17.02 57.90
N ASP A 7 -11.81 17.91 57.91
CA ASP A 7 -12.72 18.09 56.77
C ASP A 7 -12.03 18.78 55.58
N ARG A 8 -11.18 19.78 55.83
CA ARG A 8 -10.33 20.38 54.79
C ARG A 8 -9.38 19.35 54.16
N ALA A 9 -8.76 18.49 54.99
CA ALA A 9 -7.88 17.43 54.48
C ALA A 9 -8.63 16.41 53.62
N ARG A 10 -9.86 16.03 53.99
CA ARG A 10 -10.72 15.15 53.18
C ARG A 10 -11.10 15.79 51.85
N ALA A 11 -11.50 17.06 51.84
CA ALA A 11 -11.88 17.76 50.63
C ALA A 11 -10.71 17.85 49.63
N VAL A 12 -9.51 18.19 50.12
CA VAL A 12 -8.28 18.19 49.30
C VAL A 12 -7.95 16.78 48.79
N GLY A 13 -8.07 15.77 49.64
CA GLY A 13 -7.85 14.37 49.26
C GLY A 13 -8.79 13.91 48.13
N ILE A 14 -10.08 14.21 48.24
CA ILE A 14 -11.07 13.91 47.19
C ILE A 14 -10.74 14.65 45.90
N GLY A 15 -10.41 15.95 45.99
CA GLY A 15 -10.02 16.74 44.82
C GLY A 15 -8.82 16.17 44.07
N LEU A 16 -7.79 15.73 44.80
CA LEU A 16 -6.60 15.08 44.21
C LEU A 16 -6.95 13.74 43.56
N VAL A 17 -7.78 12.91 44.20
CA VAL A 17 -8.22 11.63 43.62
C VAL A 17 -9.01 11.85 42.33
N LEU A 18 -9.91 12.84 42.29
CA LEU A 18 -10.67 13.18 41.09
C LEU A 18 -9.76 13.70 39.97
N ALA A 19 -8.79 14.57 40.30
CA ALA A 19 -7.82 15.07 39.33
C ALA A 19 -6.95 13.93 38.76
N ALA A 20 -6.42 13.05 39.62
CA ALA A 20 -5.63 11.91 39.19
C ALA A 20 -6.44 10.93 38.32
N SER A 21 -7.70 10.68 38.68
CA SER A 21 -8.62 9.85 37.90
C SER A 21 -8.92 10.48 36.54
N GLY A 22 -9.13 11.79 36.49
CA GLY A 22 -9.31 12.53 35.24
C GLY A 22 -8.10 12.41 34.32
N VAL A 23 -6.88 12.56 34.85
CA VAL A 23 -5.64 12.37 34.09
C VAL A 23 -5.49 10.93 33.60
N ALA A 24 -5.82 9.94 34.42
CA ALA A 24 -5.75 8.53 34.04
C ALA A 24 -6.73 8.19 32.90
N VAL A 25 -7.98 8.65 33.00
CA VAL A 25 -8.99 8.50 31.94
C VAL A 25 -8.54 9.22 30.67
N PHE A 26 -8.04 10.45 30.79
CA PHE A 26 -7.50 11.22 29.68
C PHE A 26 -6.37 10.46 28.95
N TRP A 27 -5.43 9.90 29.72
CA TRP A 27 -4.30 9.14 29.18
C TRP A 27 -4.75 7.84 28.50
N LEU A 28 -5.73 7.13 29.06
CA LEU A 28 -6.30 5.93 28.45
C LEU A 28 -7.05 6.25 27.14
N LEU A 29 -7.85 7.32 27.13
CA LEU A 29 -8.58 7.75 25.94
C LEU A 29 -7.65 8.23 24.82
N ALA A 30 -6.57 8.93 25.15
CA ALA A 30 -5.53 9.29 24.19
C ALA A 30 -4.81 8.08 23.58
N ARG A 31 -4.87 6.91 24.24
CA ARG A 31 -4.34 5.64 23.73
C ARG A 31 -5.38 4.77 23.03
N ALA A 32 -6.66 5.10 23.13
CA ALA A 32 -7.71 4.38 22.42
C ALA A 32 -7.49 4.53 20.90
N GLN A 33 -7.43 3.39 20.21
CA GLN A 33 -7.13 3.39 18.78
C GLN A 33 -8.36 3.75 17.96
N PRO A 34 -8.19 4.40 16.78
CA PRO A 34 -9.29 4.63 15.87
C PRO A 34 -9.80 3.29 15.34
N ILE A 35 -11.11 3.23 15.12
CA ILE A 35 -11.70 2.13 14.36
C ILE A 35 -11.22 2.27 12.93
N VAL A 36 -10.62 1.22 12.39
CA VAL A 36 -10.18 1.19 10.99
C VAL A 36 -11.34 0.64 10.16
N THR A 37 -11.86 1.48 9.29
CA THR A 37 -12.94 1.18 8.37
C THR A 37 -12.37 0.80 7.01
N VAL A 38 -13.01 -0.19 6.39
CA VAL A 38 -12.57 -0.74 5.11
C VAL A 38 -13.62 -0.38 4.07
N GLU A 39 -13.22 0.39 3.08
CA GLU A 39 -14.01 0.61 1.88
C GLU A 39 -13.43 -0.27 0.77
N GLN A 40 -14.04 -1.44 0.55
CA GLN A 40 -13.66 -2.27 -0.59
C GLN A 40 -14.25 -1.66 -1.87
N GLY A 41 -13.37 -1.20 -2.76
CA GLY A 41 -13.75 -0.81 -4.10
C GLY A 41 -14.30 -2.02 -4.86
N VAL A 42 -15.40 -1.80 -5.59
CA VAL A 42 -15.95 -2.81 -6.52
C VAL A 42 -14.84 -3.19 -7.51
N PRO A 43 -14.60 -4.48 -7.80
CA PRO A 43 -13.58 -4.89 -8.75
C PRO A 43 -13.84 -4.24 -10.12
N SER A 44 -12.96 -3.32 -10.52
CA SER A 44 -12.99 -2.71 -11.84
C SER A 44 -12.14 -3.55 -12.79
N ILE A 45 -12.76 -4.08 -13.84
CA ILE A 45 -12.05 -4.78 -14.91
C ILE A 45 -11.42 -3.71 -15.81
N THR A 46 -10.11 -3.56 -15.75
CA THR A 46 -9.38 -2.71 -16.70
C THR A 46 -8.93 -3.59 -17.85
N ARG A 47 -9.50 -3.39 -19.05
CA ARG A 47 -8.97 -4.04 -20.26
C ARG A 47 -7.69 -3.32 -20.67
N VAL A 48 -6.55 -3.98 -20.52
CA VAL A 48 -5.28 -3.49 -21.06
C VAL A 48 -5.08 -4.16 -22.42
N SER A 49 -5.28 -3.41 -23.51
CA SER A 49 -4.93 -3.86 -24.85
C SER A 49 -3.48 -3.51 -25.12
N THR A 50 -2.58 -4.48 -25.04
CA THR A 50 -1.21 -4.33 -25.54
C THR A 50 -1.18 -4.70 -27.02
N LEU A 51 -0.95 -3.70 -27.88
CA LEU A 51 -0.77 -3.92 -29.31
C LEU A 51 0.66 -4.46 -29.54
N HIS A 52 0.77 -5.77 -29.75
CA HIS A 52 2.03 -6.38 -30.19
C HIS A 52 2.06 -6.43 -31.72
N THR A 53 2.81 -5.51 -32.34
CA THR A 53 3.14 -5.59 -33.77
C THR A 53 4.30 -6.57 -33.96
N ASN A 54 3.98 -7.83 -34.25
CA ASN A 54 4.96 -8.80 -34.73
C ASN A 54 5.04 -8.70 -36.25
N THR A 55 6.17 -8.23 -36.78
CA THR A 55 6.47 -8.35 -38.21
C THR A 55 6.84 -9.81 -38.50
N VAL A 56 5.93 -10.55 -39.14
CA VAL A 56 6.19 -11.93 -39.58
C VAL A 56 7.12 -11.89 -40.78
N THR A 57 8.36 -12.36 -40.60
CA THR A 57 9.28 -12.59 -41.70
C THR A 57 9.22 -14.06 -42.11
N SER A 58 9.00 -14.33 -43.40
CA SER A 58 9.03 -15.69 -43.96
C SER A 58 10.42 -15.95 -44.56
N ARG A 59 10.95 -17.16 -44.39
CA ARG A 59 12.20 -17.56 -45.05
C ARG A 59 12.07 -17.43 -46.57
N CYS A 60 13.08 -16.84 -47.21
CA CYS A 60 13.12 -16.78 -48.66
C CYS A 60 13.32 -18.19 -49.23
N LEU A 61 12.34 -18.68 -49.98
CA LEU A 61 12.36 -20.02 -50.57
C LEU A 61 13.48 -20.16 -51.61
N ALA A 62 13.81 -19.09 -52.33
CA ALA A 62 14.84 -19.11 -53.38
C ALA A 62 16.26 -19.34 -52.85
N CYS A 63 16.55 -18.94 -51.61
CA CYS A 63 17.85 -19.19 -50.96
C CYS A 63 17.72 -20.05 -49.69
N ASN A 64 16.55 -20.65 -49.48
CA ASN A 64 16.21 -21.47 -48.32
C ASN A 64 16.61 -20.82 -46.97
N GLY A 65 16.43 -19.50 -46.83
CA GLY A 65 16.78 -18.75 -45.63
C GLY A 65 18.24 -18.27 -45.54
N ARG A 66 19.12 -18.63 -46.47
CA ARG A 66 20.57 -18.37 -46.35
C ARG A 66 21.02 -17.00 -46.84
N GLY A 67 20.19 -16.29 -47.59
CA GLY A 67 20.54 -14.99 -48.19
C GLY A 67 21.48 -15.09 -49.40
N GLN A 68 22.03 -16.26 -49.69
CA GLN A 68 22.97 -16.49 -50.80
C GLN A 68 22.53 -17.66 -51.68
N THR A 69 22.90 -17.58 -52.95
CA THR A 69 22.77 -18.63 -53.96
C THR A 69 24.15 -18.93 -54.54
N PRO A 70 24.35 -20.03 -55.28
CA PRO A 70 25.63 -20.33 -55.92
C PRO A 70 26.12 -19.22 -56.87
N ALA A 71 25.21 -18.39 -57.39
CA ALA A 71 25.51 -17.27 -58.27
C ALA A 71 25.75 -15.93 -57.54
N GLY A 72 25.76 -15.91 -56.20
CA GLY A 72 25.95 -14.71 -55.38
C GLY A 72 24.74 -14.36 -54.50
N PRO A 73 24.61 -13.09 -54.05
CA PRO A 73 23.53 -12.65 -53.17
C PRO A 73 22.16 -12.97 -53.79
N CYS A 74 21.26 -13.53 -52.99
CA CYS A 74 19.93 -13.88 -53.47
C CYS A 74 19.15 -12.61 -53.85
N THR A 75 18.83 -12.47 -55.12
CA THR A 75 18.10 -11.31 -55.68
C THR A 75 16.67 -11.23 -55.17
N VAL A 76 16.04 -12.37 -54.86
CA VAL A 76 14.65 -12.42 -54.37
C VAL A 76 14.53 -11.77 -52.99
N CYS A 77 15.50 -11.97 -52.09
CA CYS A 77 15.50 -11.37 -50.75
C CYS A 77 16.59 -10.30 -50.55
N ASN A 78 17.24 -9.83 -51.63
CA ASN A 78 18.38 -8.90 -51.60
C ASN A 78 19.42 -9.25 -50.52
N GLY A 79 19.83 -10.53 -50.45
CA GLY A 79 20.84 -10.98 -49.49
C GLY A 79 20.35 -11.23 -48.05
N LYS A 80 19.11 -10.86 -47.70
CA LYS A 80 18.63 -10.88 -46.30
C LYS A 80 18.22 -12.24 -45.77
N GLY A 81 17.98 -13.23 -46.63
CA GLY A 81 17.51 -14.58 -46.26
C GLY A 81 16.02 -14.67 -45.93
N PHE A 82 15.34 -13.54 -45.69
CA PHE A 82 13.92 -13.48 -45.35
C PHE A 82 13.19 -12.45 -46.21
N LEU A 83 11.93 -12.73 -46.51
CA LEU A 83 10.98 -11.81 -47.11
C LEU A 83 10.05 -11.30 -46.02
N ALA A 84 9.73 -10.01 -46.04
CA ALA A 84 8.63 -9.49 -45.23
C ALA A 84 7.34 -10.12 -45.76
N ALA A 85 6.66 -10.93 -44.95
CA ALA A 85 5.34 -11.42 -45.35
C ALA A 85 4.37 -10.22 -45.33
N ALA A 86 3.50 -10.12 -46.32
CA ALA A 86 2.54 -9.01 -46.48
C ALA A 86 1.43 -8.95 -45.41
N GLY A 87 1.62 -9.58 -44.25
CA GLY A 87 0.68 -9.60 -43.14
C GLY A 87 1.31 -9.05 -41.87
N VAL A 88 1.02 -7.79 -41.55
CA VAL A 88 1.14 -7.30 -40.18
C VAL A 88 -0.04 -7.90 -39.41
N TYR A 89 0.18 -9.00 -38.70
CA TYR A 89 -0.83 -9.53 -37.79
C TYR A 89 -0.75 -8.76 -36.49
N SER A 90 -1.64 -7.77 -36.32
CA SER A 90 -1.88 -7.14 -35.03
C SER A 90 -2.63 -8.13 -34.15
N ARG A 91 -1.93 -8.87 -33.30
CA ARG A 91 -2.58 -9.69 -32.27
C ARG A 91 -2.80 -8.79 -31.05
N THR A 92 -4.02 -8.29 -30.88
CA THR A 92 -4.45 -7.72 -29.60
C THR A 92 -4.63 -8.85 -28.61
N SER A 93 -3.65 -9.06 -27.74
CA SER A 93 -3.87 -9.86 -26.53
C SER A 93 -4.65 -8.98 -25.54
N GLU A 94 -5.93 -9.29 -25.31
CA GLU A 94 -6.67 -8.73 -24.19
C GLU A 94 -6.16 -9.40 -22.91
N ALA A 95 -5.25 -8.74 -22.20
CA ALA A 95 -4.95 -9.12 -20.83
C ALA A 95 -6.04 -8.53 -19.93
N ARG A 96 -6.85 -9.40 -19.32
CA ARG A 96 -7.87 -8.98 -18.35
C ARG A 96 -7.19 -8.81 -17.00
N GLU A 97 -6.72 -7.59 -16.72
CA GLU A 97 -6.18 -7.25 -15.41
C GLU A 97 -7.33 -6.78 -14.51
N THR A 98 -7.77 -7.67 -13.61
CA THR A 98 -8.74 -7.29 -12.57
C THR A 98 -7.97 -6.53 -11.50
N ARG A 99 -8.13 -5.20 -11.46
CA ARG A 99 -7.47 -4.36 -10.47
C ARG A 99 -8.44 -4.08 -9.33
N THR A 100 -8.28 -4.80 -8.23
CA THR A 100 -9.04 -4.51 -7.00
C THR A 100 -8.36 -3.35 -6.27
N THR A 101 -9.02 -2.20 -6.24
CA THR A 101 -8.54 -1.06 -5.45
C THR A 101 -9.08 -1.19 -4.04
N VAL A 102 -8.21 -1.52 -3.09
CA VAL A 102 -8.54 -1.59 -1.67
C VAL A 102 -8.20 -0.24 -1.04
N THR A 103 -9.19 0.45 -0.49
CA THR A 103 -8.98 1.67 0.28
C THR A 103 -9.27 1.37 1.75
N VAL A 104 -8.30 1.66 2.61
CA VAL A 104 -8.46 1.53 4.07
C VAL A 104 -8.34 2.91 4.69
N GLN A 105 -9.30 3.24 5.55
CA GLN A 105 -9.40 4.51 6.25
C GLN A 105 -9.45 4.29 7.76
N ALA A 106 -8.89 5.21 8.54
CA ALA A 106 -9.08 5.26 9.98
C ALA A 106 -10.15 6.31 10.33
N ASP A 107 -11.18 5.90 11.07
CA ASP A 107 -12.13 6.83 11.68
C ASP A 107 -11.45 7.69 12.73
N LEU A 108 -12.15 8.72 13.22
CA LEU A 108 -11.70 9.48 14.38
C LEU A 108 -11.61 8.57 15.62
N SER A 109 -10.51 8.68 16.35
CA SER A 109 -10.38 8.11 17.69
C SER A 109 -11.44 8.69 18.63
N LEU A 110 -11.74 8.01 19.73
CA LEU A 110 -12.69 8.49 20.73
C LEU A 110 -12.29 9.88 21.28
N TRP A 111 -10.98 10.12 21.40
CA TRP A 111 -10.44 11.42 21.80
C TRP A 111 -10.71 12.50 20.75
N GLU A 112 -10.42 12.24 19.48
CA GLU A 112 -10.69 13.19 18.39
C GLU A 112 -12.19 13.47 18.23
N ARG A 113 -13.05 12.47 18.48
CA ARG A 113 -14.51 12.66 18.54
C ARG A 113 -14.92 13.57 19.70
N THR A 114 -14.27 13.42 20.86
CA THR A 114 -14.53 14.27 22.03
C THR A 114 -14.08 15.71 21.79
N LEU A 115 -12.90 15.90 21.18
CA LEU A 115 -12.41 17.22 20.76
C LEU A 115 -13.35 17.87 19.74
N ALA A 116 -13.79 17.12 18.74
CA ALA A 116 -14.75 17.60 17.76
C ALA A 116 -16.07 18.03 18.42
N ALA A 117 -16.54 17.30 19.44
CA ALA A 117 -17.76 17.64 20.18
C ALA A 117 -17.66 18.97 20.97
N ILE A 118 -16.46 19.39 21.37
CA ILE A 118 -16.21 20.68 22.03
C ILE A 118 -15.78 21.80 21.05
N GLY A 119 -15.96 21.58 19.74
CA GLY A 119 -15.68 22.58 18.70
C GLY A 119 -14.23 22.65 18.24
N LEU A 120 -13.36 21.73 18.68
CA LEU A 120 -11.99 21.61 18.18
C LEU A 120 -11.97 20.61 17.02
N GLY A 121 -11.91 21.13 15.79
CA GLY A 121 -11.91 20.31 14.58
C GLY A 121 -10.75 19.29 14.57
N PRO A 122 -11.00 18.04 14.15
CA PRO A 122 -9.97 17.02 14.12
C PRO A 122 -8.95 17.30 13.00
N ASP A 123 -7.67 17.06 13.27
CA ASP A 123 -6.63 17.05 12.24
C ASP A 123 -6.75 15.77 11.40
N LEU A 124 -7.21 15.93 10.17
CA LEU A 124 -7.39 14.83 9.22
C LEU A 124 -6.04 14.25 8.76
N ASN A 125 -4.95 15.03 8.80
CA ASN A 125 -3.63 14.56 8.42
C ASN A 125 -2.72 14.35 9.64
N SER A 126 -3.32 14.01 10.77
CA SER A 126 -2.58 13.71 11.99
C SER A 126 -1.66 12.50 11.82
N LYS A 127 -0.57 12.49 12.59
CA LYS A 127 0.38 11.38 12.56
C LYS A 127 -0.33 10.06 12.86
N PRO A 128 -0.17 9.01 12.01
CA PRO A 128 -0.78 7.71 12.23
C PRO A 128 -0.53 7.17 13.64
N GLN A 129 -1.60 6.79 14.32
CA GLN A 129 -1.52 6.23 15.67
C GLN A 129 -0.86 4.85 15.64
N ARG A 130 0.01 4.60 16.62
CA ARG A 130 0.69 3.31 16.80
C ARG A 130 0.07 2.52 17.93
N ALA A 131 0.04 1.20 17.78
CA ALA A 131 -0.27 0.29 18.86
C ALA A 131 0.94 0.10 19.79
N LEU A 132 0.71 -0.55 20.93
CA LEU A 132 1.75 -0.84 21.92
C LEU A 132 2.86 -1.75 21.36
N ASN A 133 2.53 -2.64 20.42
CA ASN A 133 3.49 -3.47 19.70
C ASN A 133 4.25 -2.71 18.59
N GLY A 134 4.02 -1.39 18.46
CA GLY A 134 4.64 -0.54 17.44
C GLY A 134 4.00 -0.62 16.05
N SER A 135 2.98 -1.46 15.85
CA SER A 135 2.23 -1.54 14.60
C SER A 135 1.44 -0.26 14.32
N VAL A 136 1.09 -0.07 13.06
CA VAL A 136 0.14 0.96 12.62
C VAL A 136 -1.11 0.22 12.12
N PRO A 137 -2.21 0.18 12.90
CA PRO A 137 -3.39 -0.64 12.58
C PRO A 137 -3.94 -0.41 11.18
N LEU A 138 -3.94 0.86 10.74
CA LEU A 138 -4.33 1.25 9.39
C LEU A 138 -3.53 0.52 8.31
N VAL A 139 -2.22 0.41 8.50
CA VAL A 139 -1.30 -0.24 7.56
C VAL A 139 -1.39 -1.76 7.66
N GLU A 140 -1.54 -2.30 8.87
CA GLU A 140 -1.73 -3.73 9.11
C GLU A 140 -2.98 -4.24 8.37
N GLN A 141 -4.11 -3.55 8.53
CA GLN A 141 -5.35 -3.91 7.87
C GLN A 141 -5.28 -3.76 6.35
N TYR A 142 -4.62 -2.70 5.86
CA TYR A 142 -4.34 -2.56 4.42
C TYR A 142 -3.50 -3.72 3.87
N LEU A 143 -2.42 -4.11 4.56
CA LEU A 143 -1.56 -5.22 4.13
C LEU A 143 -2.27 -6.57 4.22
N ALA A 144 -3.18 -6.76 5.17
CA ALA A 144 -4.01 -7.95 5.27
C ALA A 144 -4.98 -8.06 4.09
N LEU A 145 -5.59 -6.95 3.67
CA LEU A 145 -6.59 -6.90 2.59
C LEU A 145 -5.98 -6.84 1.19
N ALA A 146 -4.75 -6.35 1.06
CA ALA A 146 -3.99 -6.39 -0.19
C ALA A 146 -3.61 -7.83 -0.63
N LYS A 147 -4.09 -8.87 0.07
CA LYS A 147 -3.90 -10.30 -0.23
C LYS A 147 -5.15 -10.99 -0.87
N PRO A 148 -5.52 -10.73 -2.14
CA PRO A 148 -6.38 -11.68 -2.84
C PRO A 148 -5.60 -12.86 -3.45
N ASP A 149 -4.44 -12.60 -4.07
CA ASP A 149 -3.67 -13.61 -4.84
C ASP A 149 -2.12 -13.48 -4.70
N GLY A 150 -1.66 -12.80 -3.65
CA GLY A 150 -0.23 -12.48 -3.44
C GLY A 150 0.50 -13.49 -2.54
N PRO A 151 1.85 -13.48 -2.53
CA PRO A 151 2.64 -14.32 -1.63
C PRO A 151 2.35 -14.01 -0.16
N GLU A 152 2.51 -15.01 0.72
CA GLU A 152 2.33 -14.80 2.15
C GLU A 152 3.35 -13.78 2.67
N TYR A 153 2.83 -12.65 3.16
CA TYR A 153 3.61 -11.63 3.87
C TYR A 153 3.47 -11.84 5.38
N GLU A 154 4.59 -11.97 6.06
CA GLU A 154 4.74 -11.88 7.52
C GLU A 154 5.47 -10.59 7.86
N ILE A 155 4.90 -9.76 8.74
CA ILE A 155 5.52 -8.49 9.13
C ILE A 155 6.62 -8.77 10.15
N VAL A 156 7.87 -8.51 9.78
CA VAL A 156 9.05 -8.75 10.63
C VAL A 156 9.40 -7.50 11.43
N GLN A 157 9.26 -6.32 10.83
CA GLN A 157 9.70 -5.08 11.45
C GLN A 157 8.84 -3.88 11.05
N TRP A 158 8.42 -3.13 12.07
CA TRP A 158 7.82 -1.81 11.93
C TRP A 158 8.88 -0.73 12.08
N HIS A 159 9.06 0.10 11.05
CA HIS A 159 9.95 1.26 11.12
C HIS A 159 9.21 2.48 11.71
N PRO A 160 9.92 3.55 12.09
CA PRO A 160 9.27 4.80 12.46
C PRO A 160 8.40 5.37 11.33
N VAL A 161 7.29 6.01 11.70
CA VAL A 161 6.48 6.80 10.77
C VAL A 161 7.24 8.09 10.44
N GLU A 162 7.49 8.33 9.16
CA GLU A 162 8.17 9.51 8.63
C GLU A 162 7.17 10.49 8.02
N ALA A 163 7.40 11.78 8.18
CA ALA A 163 6.65 12.80 7.44
C ALA A 163 7.07 12.80 5.97
N SER A 164 6.11 12.97 5.08
CA SER A 164 6.30 13.18 3.65
C SER A 164 5.56 14.44 3.26
N GLY A 165 6.00 15.17 2.23
CA GLY A 165 5.57 16.57 2.00
C GLY A 165 4.06 16.86 2.05
N ARG A 166 3.19 15.87 1.80
CA ARG A 166 1.73 16.01 1.97
C ARG A 166 1.11 15.09 3.03
N GLY A 167 1.83 14.12 3.59
CA GLY A 167 1.26 13.13 4.51
C GLY A 167 2.34 12.34 5.26
N TRP A 168 2.15 11.04 5.38
CA TRP A 168 3.00 10.17 6.19
C TRP A 168 3.43 8.92 5.42
N ILE A 169 4.64 8.45 5.69
CA ILE A 169 5.17 7.20 5.16
C ILE A 169 5.44 6.26 6.32
N GLN A 170 4.82 5.08 6.27
CA GLN A 170 5.14 3.95 7.14
C GLN A 170 5.92 2.92 6.33
N LYS A 171 7.18 2.67 6.71
CA LYS A 171 7.97 1.57 6.13
C LYS A 171 7.76 0.30 6.95
N VAL A 172 7.58 -0.84 6.29
CA VAL A 172 7.36 -2.13 6.94
C VAL A 172 8.24 -3.17 6.27
N THR A 173 9.10 -3.84 7.03
CA THR A 173 9.85 -5.00 6.52
C THR A 173 8.97 -6.22 6.64
N CYS A 174 8.69 -6.85 5.50
CA CYS A 174 7.89 -8.06 5.41
C CYS A 174 8.77 -9.21 4.93
N GLN A 175 8.59 -10.40 5.49
CA GLN A 175 9.10 -11.64 4.91
C GLN A 175 8.05 -12.16 3.94
N VAL A 176 8.46 -12.37 2.69
CA VAL A 176 7.63 -12.82 1.59
C VAL A 176 7.96 -14.28 1.32
N ARG A 177 6.97 -15.16 1.45
CA ARG A 177 7.08 -16.56 1.03
C ARG A 177 6.44 -16.70 -0.35
N GLN A 178 7.27 -16.76 -1.39
CA GLN A 178 6.83 -16.99 -2.77
C GLN A 178 7.56 -18.21 -3.32
N ALA A 179 6.87 -19.36 -3.38
CA ALA A 179 7.28 -20.62 -4.04
C ALA A 179 8.80 -20.89 -4.09
N GLY A 180 9.49 -20.75 -2.94
CA GLY A 180 10.95 -20.69 -2.86
C GLY A 180 11.43 -20.17 -1.50
N ALA A 181 12.70 -19.78 -1.43
CA ALA A 181 13.31 -19.28 -0.19
C ALA A 181 12.65 -17.97 0.28
N PRO A 182 12.40 -17.80 1.59
CA PRO A 182 11.78 -16.60 2.10
C PRO A 182 12.67 -15.38 1.84
N ARG A 183 12.09 -14.33 1.27
CA ARG A 183 12.79 -13.08 0.97
C ARG A 183 12.25 -11.94 1.81
N GLN A 184 13.13 -11.17 2.44
CA GLN A 184 12.72 -9.94 3.10
C GLN A 184 12.57 -8.80 2.08
N VAL A 185 11.46 -8.08 2.18
CA VAL A 185 11.10 -6.96 1.32
C VAL A 185 10.60 -5.82 2.20
N THR A 186 11.16 -4.63 2.03
CA THR A 186 10.65 -3.43 2.69
C THR A 186 9.59 -2.79 1.81
N ARG A 187 8.41 -2.54 2.36
CA ARG A 187 7.32 -1.81 1.72
C ARG A 187 7.19 -0.42 2.33
N ALA A 188 7.05 0.58 1.48
CA ALA A 188 6.66 1.93 1.88
C ALA A 188 5.16 2.11 1.66
N VAL A 189 4.42 2.42 2.72
CA VAL A 189 2.97 2.65 2.69
C VAL A 189 2.72 4.12 2.92
N PHE A 190 2.05 4.76 1.97
CA PHE A 190 1.76 6.19 1.99
C PHE A 190 0.38 6.43 2.56
N ILE A 191 0.33 7.29 3.57
CA ILE A 191 -0.87 7.63 4.33
C ILE A 191 -1.14 9.12 4.16
N LEU A 192 -2.36 9.48 3.81
CA LEU A 192 -2.81 10.86 3.65
C LEU A 192 -4.26 10.93 4.13
N ASP A 193 -4.62 11.97 4.88
CA ASP A 193 -6.00 12.19 5.34
C ASP A 193 -6.62 10.94 6.00
N ARG A 194 -5.84 10.28 6.86
CA ARG A 194 -6.17 9.01 7.55
C ARG A 194 -6.45 7.81 6.63
N ARG A 195 -6.03 7.87 5.37
CA ARG A 195 -6.25 6.83 4.35
C ARG A 195 -4.94 6.31 3.81
N VAL A 196 -4.87 5.00 3.53
CA VAL A 196 -3.77 4.45 2.73
C VAL A 196 -4.04 4.76 1.26
N ILE A 197 -3.18 5.57 0.65
CA ILE A 197 -3.34 5.99 -0.75
C ILE A 197 -2.64 5.03 -1.70
N ARG A 198 -1.46 4.53 -1.31
CA ARG A 198 -0.66 3.60 -2.11
C ARG A 198 0.37 2.87 -1.27
N SER A 199 0.88 1.77 -1.80
CA SER A 199 2.04 1.07 -1.25
C SER A 199 2.99 0.65 -2.36
N ALA A 200 4.29 0.74 -2.12
CA ALA A 200 5.34 0.33 -3.06
C ALA A 200 6.44 -0.47 -2.34
N ILE A 201 7.16 -1.30 -3.09
CA ILE A 201 8.39 -1.93 -2.58
C ILE A 201 9.49 -0.87 -2.57
N ALA A 202 10.13 -0.64 -1.43
CA ALA A 202 11.21 0.34 -1.32
C ALA A 202 12.36 -0.02 -2.28
N GLY A 203 12.70 0.90 -3.18
CA GLY A 203 13.74 0.71 -4.20
C GLY A 203 13.23 0.24 -5.58
N ALA A 204 11.97 -0.17 -5.71
CA ALA A 204 11.31 -0.17 -7.00
C ALA A 204 10.83 1.27 -7.25
N GLY A 205 11.32 1.92 -8.31
CA GLY A 205 11.16 3.36 -8.56
C GLY A 205 9.83 3.95 -8.08
N LEU A 206 9.91 4.90 -7.14
CA LEU A 206 8.78 5.58 -6.49
C LEU A 206 8.26 6.76 -7.31
#